data_AF-A0AAW1QZF4-F1
#
_entry.id   AF-A0AAW1QZF4-F1
#
_cell.length_a   1.000
_cell.length_b   1.000
_cell.length_c   1.000
_cell.angle_alpha   90.00
_cell.angle_beta   90.00
_cell.angle_gamma   90.00
#
_symmetry.space_group_name_H-M   'P 1'
#
loop_
_entity.id
_entity.type
_entity.pdbx_description
1 polymer ?
#
loop_
_entity_poly.entity_id
_entity_poly.type
_entity_poly.pdbx_seq_one_letter_code
_entity_poly.pdbx_strand_id
1 'polypeptide(L)'
;MAPKKSGKAKKVETAEEKEERLRLEAIEAAEHGAKLEKATAARLSERRAREQEYAHLNALKIQNQWRSIMRQAKTEVLRKEIEVLSQTHERTINCKDAIIEALNHDLDDAEEQFQTAQRGHIQVMDRLESLHAQRMMEEQQRFRTCLTDMEVEFDAERAEIQATQARGRKEANDIFEAMQRDCEELENEALQEFETAREELRNRASEEYNVLKIQLEGQIEELERTIEAAHQTYLSGSGARMQTFQAAMQRDSDAAADIKSRGRRLTHLQDSLGEWRTKLAADRKEWEDRNRALRAERDRLSASHRGLKATLERQRAQQAERLRQISIDSDTREKDLKEQLSKAERLLKLGELCRKLEREREKVLPFHTLDEAVPTPALPSYQAVQASRKAAGKPPLPSSHSLNDKPMKTEATPRGPAEGSSLAEDDWKLQAYRPDGQHAQPAPSSVGPGTAEDEPLGSFFKRFNMVLLDKASIDRQKAQLQRENKELSQALQQFVDGISVPAAALDDPQNTLLMVKRPLLQPKSPQKSRASDFKSKLPLPPAQILNMPQPVAV
;
A
#
# COMPACT_ATOMS: atom_id res chain seq x y z
N MET A 1 -93.41 -116.29 35.97
CA MET A 1 -94.38 -117.36 35.64
C MET A 1 -93.61 -118.57 35.13
N ALA A 2 -94.09 -119.79 35.41
CA ALA A 2 -93.51 -121.06 34.92
C ALA A 2 -94.50 -121.71 33.90
N PRO A 3 -94.37 -122.98 33.45
CA PRO A 3 -93.21 -123.88 33.29
C PRO A 3 -93.20 -124.66 31.93
N LYS A 4 -92.21 -125.58 31.75
CA LYS A 4 -92.27 -126.98 31.21
C LYS A 4 -91.04 -127.29 30.33
N LYS A 5 -90.19 -128.32 30.54
CA LYS A 5 -90.30 -129.79 30.81
C LYS A 5 -90.60 -130.69 29.58
N SER A 6 -89.55 -131.28 29.01
CA SER A 6 -89.41 -132.68 28.55
C SER A 6 -87.96 -132.91 28.06
N GLY A 7 -87.38 -134.12 27.94
CA GLY A 7 -87.84 -135.43 28.43
C GLY A 7 -87.40 -136.63 27.56
N LYS A 8 -86.11 -137.05 27.66
CA LYS A 8 -85.52 -138.38 27.33
C LYS A 8 -86.03 -139.18 26.09
N ALA A 9 -85.10 -139.60 25.24
CA ALA A 9 -84.88 -141.02 24.89
C ALA A 9 -83.46 -141.23 24.31
N LYS A 10 -82.83 -142.39 24.58
CA LYS A 10 -81.49 -142.76 24.10
C LYS A 10 -81.62 -143.99 23.22
N LYS A 11 -81.34 -143.89 21.91
CA LYS A 11 -81.26 -145.01 20.98
C LYS A 11 -79.79 -145.18 20.56
N VAL A 12 -79.33 -146.42 20.39
CA VAL A 12 -77.91 -146.72 20.13
C VAL A 12 -77.69 -146.79 18.63
N GLU A 13 -76.78 -145.96 18.12
CA GLU A 13 -76.35 -145.90 16.73
C GLU A 13 -74.87 -146.31 16.61
N THR A 14 -74.54 -146.97 15.50
CA THR A 14 -73.22 -147.53 15.15
C THR A 14 -72.14 -146.46 14.94
N ALA A 15 -70.87 -146.88 14.89
CA ALA A 15 -69.72 -145.97 15.01
C ALA A 15 -69.42 -145.15 13.74
N GLU A 16 -69.67 -145.69 12.55
CA GLU A 16 -69.16 -145.14 11.29
C GLU A 16 -69.94 -143.90 10.82
N GLU A 17 -71.28 -143.90 10.94
CA GLU A 17 -72.13 -142.74 10.60
C GLU A 17 -71.88 -141.51 11.48
N LYS A 18 -71.31 -141.71 12.68
CA LYS A 18 -70.88 -140.61 13.56
C LYS A 18 -69.63 -139.92 13.04
N GLU A 19 -68.68 -140.65 12.46
CA GLU A 19 -67.45 -140.05 11.94
C GLU A 19 -67.71 -139.15 10.74
N GLU A 20 -68.58 -139.56 9.81
CA GLU A 20 -68.90 -138.73 8.63
C GLU A 20 -69.72 -137.50 9.01
N ARG A 21 -70.69 -137.63 9.92
CA ARG A 21 -71.41 -136.48 10.48
C ARG A 21 -70.46 -135.53 11.22
N LEU A 22 -69.52 -136.05 12.01
CA LEU A 22 -68.46 -135.24 12.65
C LEU A 22 -67.53 -134.56 11.65
N ARG A 23 -67.21 -135.19 10.51
CA ARG A 23 -66.39 -134.59 9.45
C ARG A 23 -67.11 -133.47 8.71
N LEU A 24 -68.39 -133.65 8.36
CA LEU A 24 -69.19 -132.60 7.74
C LEU A 24 -69.45 -131.45 8.73
N GLU A 25 -69.81 -131.75 9.98
CA GLU A 25 -69.97 -130.77 11.06
C GLU A 25 -68.66 -130.01 11.35
N ALA A 26 -67.49 -130.67 11.22
CA ALA A 26 -66.19 -130.03 11.31
C ALA A 26 -65.85 -129.14 10.09
N ILE A 27 -66.25 -129.52 8.87
CA ILE A 27 -66.09 -128.68 7.67
C ILE A 27 -67.02 -127.47 7.74
N GLU A 28 -68.28 -127.65 8.12
CA GLU A 28 -69.23 -126.55 8.33
C GLU A 28 -68.78 -125.62 9.46
N ALA A 29 -68.28 -126.15 10.58
CA ALA A 29 -67.70 -125.35 11.67
C ALA A 29 -66.43 -124.62 11.24
N ALA A 30 -65.55 -125.24 10.45
CA ALA A 30 -64.36 -124.60 9.89
C ALA A 30 -64.73 -123.52 8.86
N GLU A 31 -65.77 -123.73 8.04
CA GLU A 31 -66.29 -122.71 7.14
C GLU A 31 -66.96 -121.56 7.88
N HIS A 32 -67.75 -121.84 8.93
CA HIS A 32 -68.35 -120.80 9.78
C HIS A 32 -67.26 -120.01 10.52
N GLY A 33 -66.24 -120.69 11.05
CA GLY A 33 -65.03 -120.10 11.62
C GLY A 33 -64.31 -119.21 10.60
N ALA A 34 -64.01 -119.72 9.42
CA ALA A 34 -63.37 -118.95 8.34
C ALA A 34 -64.25 -117.79 7.83
N LYS A 35 -65.58 -117.90 7.85
CA LYS A 35 -66.52 -116.80 7.55
C LYS A 35 -66.46 -115.72 8.65
N LEU A 36 -66.39 -116.11 9.92
CA LEU A 36 -66.18 -115.20 11.07
C LEU A 36 -64.80 -114.53 11.06
N GLU A 37 -63.74 -115.27 10.72
CA GLU A 37 -62.38 -114.75 10.56
C GLU A 37 -62.28 -113.80 9.36
N LYS A 38 -62.89 -114.14 8.22
CA LYS A 38 -62.98 -113.23 7.07
C LYS A 38 -63.80 -111.98 7.40
N ALA A 39 -64.90 -112.10 8.14
CA ALA A 39 -65.71 -110.96 8.56
C ALA A 39 -64.98 -110.05 9.58
N THR A 40 -64.23 -110.62 10.52
CA THR A 40 -63.41 -109.86 11.47
C THR A 40 -62.19 -109.23 10.79
N ALA A 41 -61.52 -109.95 9.88
CA ALA A 41 -60.44 -109.43 9.06
C ALA A 41 -60.91 -108.30 8.12
N ALA A 42 -62.08 -108.44 7.49
CA ALA A 42 -62.72 -107.40 6.69
C ALA A 42 -63.05 -106.17 7.55
N ARG A 43 -63.67 -106.36 8.73
CA ARG A 43 -63.93 -105.28 9.70
C ARG A 43 -62.65 -104.59 10.19
N LEU A 44 -61.55 -105.32 10.39
CA LEU A 44 -60.24 -104.75 10.75
C LEU A 44 -59.52 -104.09 9.56
N SER A 45 -59.78 -104.53 8.34
CA SER A 45 -59.29 -103.90 7.11
C SER A 45 -60.04 -102.59 6.84
N GLU A 46 -61.36 -102.62 6.92
CA GLU A 46 -62.22 -101.44 6.78
C GLU A 46 -61.95 -100.42 7.89
N ARG A 47 -61.74 -100.87 9.14
CA ARG A 47 -61.28 -100.01 10.23
C ARG A 47 -59.92 -99.37 9.92
N ARG A 48 -58.95 -100.14 9.42
CA ARG A 48 -57.63 -99.61 9.00
C ARG A 48 -57.75 -98.63 7.83
N ALA A 49 -58.60 -98.88 6.85
CA ALA A 49 -58.86 -97.98 5.73
C ALA A 49 -59.46 -96.65 6.21
N ARG A 50 -60.49 -96.70 7.08
CA ARG A 50 -61.06 -95.50 7.72
C ARG A 50 -60.02 -94.77 8.57
N GLU A 51 -59.19 -95.48 9.34
CA GLU A 51 -58.09 -94.89 10.12
C GLU A 51 -57.01 -94.26 9.21
N GLN A 52 -56.73 -94.82 8.02
CA GLN A 52 -55.85 -94.23 7.00
C GLN A 52 -56.47 -92.98 6.35
N GLU A 53 -57.76 -93.02 5.99
CA GLU A 53 -58.49 -91.86 5.47
C GLU A 53 -58.53 -90.73 6.50
N TYR A 54 -58.82 -91.05 7.77
CA TYR A 54 -58.74 -90.08 8.86
C TYR A 54 -57.31 -89.59 9.09
N ALA A 55 -56.29 -90.44 9.00
CA ALA A 55 -54.89 -90.01 9.09
C ALA A 55 -54.51 -89.06 7.94
N HIS A 56 -54.93 -89.33 6.71
CA HIS A 56 -54.69 -88.47 5.56
C HIS A 56 -55.45 -87.12 5.66
N LEU A 57 -56.74 -87.16 6.02
CA LEU A 57 -57.53 -85.95 6.26
C LEU A 57 -56.99 -85.13 7.44
N ASN A 58 -56.52 -85.79 8.51
CA ASN A 58 -55.88 -85.11 9.63
C ASN A 58 -54.52 -84.54 9.25
N ALA A 59 -53.71 -85.25 8.44
CA ALA A 59 -52.45 -84.72 7.91
C ALA A 59 -52.68 -83.48 7.03
N LEU A 60 -53.71 -83.46 6.18
CA LEU A 60 -54.10 -82.28 5.40
C LEU A 60 -54.61 -81.12 6.28
N LYS A 61 -55.42 -81.41 7.30
CA LYS A 61 -55.87 -80.40 8.29
C LYS A 61 -54.68 -79.80 9.05
N ILE A 62 -53.77 -80.65 9.54
CA ILE A 62 -52.53 -80.27 10.22
C ILE A 62 -51.65 -79.45 9.27
N GLN A 63 -51.46 -79.86 8.02
CA GLN A 63 -50.68 -79.09 7.04
C GLN A 63 -51.32 -77.73 6.73
N ASN A 64 -52.65 -77.63 6.64
CA ASN A 64 -53.34 -76.36 6.44
C ASN A 64 -53.27 -75.45 7.67
N GLN A 65 -53.35 -76.01 8.88
CA GLN A 65 -53.12 -75.29 10.14
C GLN A 65 -51.66 -74.79 10.22
N TRP A 66 -50.67 -75.65 9.94
CA TRP A 66 -49.26 -75.24 9.84
C TRP A 66 -49.03 -74.17 8.78
N ARG A 67 -49.63 -74.27 7.59
CA ARG A 67 -49.58 -73.21 6.57
C ARG A 67 -50.21 -71.91 7.06
N SER A 68 -51.22 -71.96 7.92
CA SER A 68 -51.79 -70.75 8.56
C SER A 68 -50.82 -70.15 9.56
N ILE A 69 -50.31 -70.97 10.49
CA ILE A 69 -49.36 -70.57 11.54
C ILE A 69 -48.05 -70.03 10.94
N MET A 70 -47.49 -70.72 9.94
CA MET A 70 -46.26 -70.30 9.25
C MET A 70 -46.45 -69.02 8.44
N ARG A 71 -47.62 -68.80 7.82
CA ARG A 71 -47.94 -67.52 7.18
C ARG A 71 -48.03 -66.41 8.22
N GLN A 72 -48.74 -66.61 9.32
CA GLN A 72 -48.82 -65.65 10.43
C GLN A 72 -47.42 -65.33 10.98
N ALA A 73 -46.60 -66.34 11.26
CA ALA A 73 -45.22 -66.16 11.73
C ALA A 73 -44.35 -65.38 10.74
N LYS A 74 -44.39 -65.71 9.43
CA LYS A 74 -43.61 -64.95 8.44
C LYS A 74 -44.19 -63.55 8.19
N THR A 75 -45.50 -63.32 8.30
CA THR A 75 -46.04 -61.95 8.25
C THR A 75 -45.61 -61.12 9.46
N GLU A 76 -45.52 -61.68 10.66
CA GLU A 76 -44.98 -60.98 11.83
C GLU A 76 -43.48 -60.69 11.71
N VAL A 77 -42.70 -61.61 11.13
CA VAL A 77 -41.29 -61.37 10.81
C VAL A 77 -41.15 -60.27 9.74
N LEU A 78 -41.92 -60.32 8.65
CA LEU A 78 -41.91 -59.29 7.60
C LEU A 78 -42.34 -57.91 8.12
N ARG A 79 -43.31 -57.85 9.04
CA ARG A 79 -43.72 -56.60 9.71
C ARG A 79 -42.55 -55.98 10.48
N LYS A 80 -41.81 -56.79 11.25
CA LYS A 80 -40.62 -56.33 11.98
C LYS A 80 -39.46 -55.94 11.05
N GLU A 81 -39.27 -56.68 9.95
CA GLU A 81 -38.29 -56.33 8.91
C GLU A 81 -38.64 -54.97 8.27
N ILE A 82 -39.92 -54.72 7.95
CA ILE A 82 -40.42 -53.43 7.43
C ILE A 82 -40.28 -52.31 8.48
N GLU A 83 -40.59 -52.58 9.75
CA GLU A 83 -40.44 -51.61 10.84
C GLU A 83 -38.97 -51.19 11.02
N VAL A 84 -38.04 -52.16 11.05
CA VAL A 84 -36.60 -51.88 11.11
C VAL A 84 -36.14 -51.08 9.87
N LEU A 85 -36.62 -51.43 8.67
CA LEU A 85 -36.32 -50.67 7.45
C LEU A 85 -36.88 -49.25 7.48
N SER A 86 -38.07 -49.03 8.03
CA SER A 86 -38.64 -47.69 8.19
C SER A 86 -37.83 -46.86 9.18
N GLN A 87 -37.45 -47.42 10.33
CA GLN A 87 -36.59 -46.73 11.31
C GLN A 87 -35.19 -46.41 10.76
N THR A 88 -34.60 -47.27 9.93
CA THR A 88 -33.31 -46.95 9.29
C THR A 88 -33.47 -45.90 8.19
N HIS A 89 -34.59 -45.90 7.48
CA HIS A 89 -34.91 -44.87 6.50
C HIS A 89 -35.13 -43.50 7.16
N GLU A 90 -35.94 -43.42 8.22
CA GLU A 90 -36.16 -42.21 9.03
C GLU A 90 -34.84 -41.64 9.57
N ARG A 91 -33.97 -42.49 10.15
CA ARG A 91 -32.62 -42.06 10.57
C ARG A 91 -31.79 -41.51 9.41
N THR A 92 -31.89 -42.13 8.23
CA THR A 92 -31.17 -41.68 7.03
C THR A 92 -31.72 -40.35 6.50
N ILE A 93 -33.04 -40.13 6.60
CA ILE A 93 -33.69 -38.85 6.29
C ILE A 93 -33.19 -37.79 7.28
N ASN A 94 -33.33 -38.01 8.59
CA ASN A 94 -32.89 -37.05 9.62
C ASN A 94 -31.41 -36.67 9.49
N CYS A 95 -30.52 -37.63 9.16
CA CYS A 95 -29.11 -37.33 8.90
C CYS A 95 -28.90 -36.50 7.63
N LYS A 96 -29.70 -36.71 6.57
CA LYS A 96 -29.64 -35.91 5.34
C LYS A 96 -30.22 -34.52 5.55
N ASP A 97 -31.31 -34.40 6.29
CA ASP A 97 -31.93 -33.12 6.62
C ASP A 97 -30.99 -32.27 7.47
N ALA A 98 -30.32 -32.86 8.47
CA ALA A 98 -29.27 -32.17 9.23
C ALA A 98 -28.06 -31.74 8.38
N ILE A 99 -27.69 -32.51 7.34
CA ILE A 99 -26.66 -32.11 6.37
C ILE A 99 -27.16 -30.96 5.48
N ILE A 100 -28.44 -30.98 5.07
CA ILE A 100 -29.05 -29.90 4.28
C ILE A 100 -29.14 -28.61 5.12
N GLU A 101 -29.54 -28.69 6.39
CA GLU A 101 -29.54 -27.56 7.32
C GLU A 101 -28.13 -26.97 7.50
N ALA A 102 -27.12 -27.82 7.69
CA ALA A 102 -25.72 -27.36 7.78
C ALA A 102 -25.25 -26.68 6.48
N LEU A 103 -25.52 -27.29 5.32
CA LEU A 103 -25.16 -26.71 4.02
C LEU A 103 -25.91 -25.41 3.71
N ASN A 104 -27.14 -25.26 4.17
CA ASN A 104 -27.87 -23.98 4.06
C ASN A 104 -27.22 -22.91 4.93
N HIS A 105 -26.80 -23.24 6.16
CA HIS A 105 -26.08 -22.29 7.01
C HIS A 105 -24.70 -21.92 6.43
N ASP A 106 -23.95 -22.88 5.89
CA ASP A 106 -22.69 -22.63 5.17
C ASP A 106 -22.89 -21.72 3.94
N LEU A 107 -24.03 -21.83 3.25
CA LEU A 107 -24.42 -20.95 2.14
C LEU A 107 -24.75 -19.53 2.64
N ASP A 108 -25.56 -19.40 3.69
CA ASP A 108 -25.90 -18.10 4.30
C ASP A 108 -24.63 -17.37 4.77
N ASP A 109 -23.72 -18.07 5.47
CA ASP A 109 -22.43 -17.55 5.92
C ASP A 109 -21.54 -17.11 4.74
N ALA A 110 -21.52 -17.88 3.64
CA ALA A 110 -20.78 -17.53 2.43
C ALA A 110 -21.39 -16.30 1.71
N GLU A 111 -22.72 -16.17 1.70
CA GLU A 111 -23.41 -14.99 1.16
C GLU A 111 -23.14 -13.74 2.02
N GLU A 112 -23.19 -13.84 3.36
CA GLU A 112 -22.83 -12.72 4.25
C GLU A 112 -21.38 -12.27 4.08
N GLN A 113 -20.44 -13.22 3.93
CA GLN A 113 -19.04 -12.96 3.62
C GLN A 113 -18.90 -12.26 2.25
N PHE A 114 -19.57 -12.74 1.21
CA PHE A 114 -19.56 -12.13 -0.11
C PHE A 114 -20.12 -10.70 -0.09
N GLN A 115 -21.28 -10.49 0.55
CA GLN A 115 -21.86 -9.15 0.69
C GLN A 115 -20.95 -8.20 1.47
N THR A 116 -20.26 -8.69 2.50
CA THR A 116 -19.32 -7.89 3.30
C THR A 116 -18.07 -7.53 2.50
N ALA A 117 -17.52 -8.47 1.74
CA ALA A 117 -16.41 -8.21 0.81
C ALA A 117 -16.83 -7.22 -0.30
N GLN A 118 -18.04 -7.34 -0.84
CA GLN A 118 -18.57 -6.42 -1.85
C GLN A 118 -18.75 -4.99 -1.28
N ARG A 119 -19.32 -4.85 -0.07
CA ARG A 119 -19.41 -3.55 0.63
C ARG A 119 -18.02 -2.94 0.85
N GLY A 120 -17.03 -3.76 1.25
CA GLY A 120 -15.64 -3.34 1.39
C GLY A 120 -15.02 -2.87 0.07
N HIS A 121 -15.23 -3.61 -1.02
CA HIS A 121 -14.76 -3.23 -2.36
C HIS A 121 -15.38 -1.90 -2.83
N ILE A 122 -16.70 -1.71 -2.65
CA ILE A 122 -17.38 -0.46 -2.99
C ILE A 122 -16.77 0.71 -2.20
N GLN A 123 -16.57 0.58 -0.88
CA GLN A 123 -15.90 1.62 -0.09
C GLN A 123 -14.48 1.93 -0.55
N VAL A 124 -13.74 0.94 -1.07
CA VAL A 124 -12.40 1.17 -1.66
C VAL A 124 -12.51 1.90 -3.01
N MET A 125 -13.52 1.60 -3.82
CA MET A 125 -13.80 2.34 -5.06
C MET A 125 -14.24 3.79 -4.77
N ASP A 126 -15.11 4.03 -3.78
CA ASP A 126 -15.52 5.39 -3.37
C ASP A 126 -14.32 6.23 -2.88
N ARG A 127 -13.40 5.60 -2.13
CA ARG A 127 -12.13 6.22 -1.72
C ARG A 127 -11.21 6.50 -2.92
N LEU A 128 -11.20 5.60 -3.91
CA LEU A 128 -10.42 5.79 -5.13
C LEU A 128 -11.00 6.90 -6.00
N GLU A 129 -12.32 6.97 -6.16
CA GLU A 129 -13.03 8.01 -6.91
C GLU A 129 -12.84 9.38 -6.26
N SER A 130 -13.06 9.50 -4.95
CA SER A 130 -12.84 10.76 -4.23
C SER A 130 -11.38 11.25 -4.31
N LEU A 131 -10.40 10.35 -4.25
CA LEU A 131 -8.99 10.68 -4.47
C LEU A 131 -8.70 11.11 -5.92
N HIS A 132 -9.33 10.50 -6.92
CA HIS A 132 -9.23 10.95 -8.32
C HIS A 132 -9.92 12.30 -8.55
N ALA A 133 -11.07 12.54 -7.92
CA ALA A 133 -11.77 13.81 -7.98
C ALA A 133 -10.94 14.94 -7.35
N GLN A 134 -10.30 14.69 -6.20
CA GLN A 134 -9.36 15.63 -5.57
C GLN A 134 -8.18 15.96 -6.50
N ARG A 135 -7.49 14.94 -7.04
CA ARG A 135 -6.39 15.14 -8.00
C ARG A 135 -6.83 15.89 -9.26
N MET A 136 -8.03 15.59 -9.78
CA MET A 136 -8.59 16.32 -10.92
C MET A 136 -8.85 17.78 -10.58
N MET A 137 -9.41 18.09 -9.40
CA MET A 137 -9.60 19.48 -8.96
C MET A 137 -8.27 20.21 -8.76
N GLU A 138 -7.27 19.57 -8.17
CA GLU A 138 -5.92 20.16 -8.02
C GLU A 138 -5.30 20.49 -9.37
N GLU A 139 -5.33 19.57 -10.35
CA GLU A 139 -4.80 19.83 -11.69
C GLU A 139 -5.61 20.91 -12.44
N GLN A 140 -6.95 20.93 -12.29
CA GLN A 140 -7.77 22.01 -12.84
C GLN A 140 -7.47 23.37 -12.20
N GLN A 141 -7.19 23.41 -10.89
CA GLN A 141 -6.79 24.63 -10.19
C GLN A 141 -5.41 25.10 -10.62
N ARG A 142 -4.42 24.19 -10.71
CA ARG A 142 -3.08 24.48 -11.25
C ARG A 142 -3.16 25.04 -12.66
N PHE A 143 -3.92 24.39 -13.55
CA PHE A 143 -4.12 24.84 -14.92
C PHE A 143 -4.77 26.23 -14.99
N ARG A 144 -5.81 26.48 -14.19
CA ARG A 144 -6.44 27.82 -14.12
C ARG A 144 -5.49 28.89 -13.58
N THR A 145 -4.69 28.58 -12.57
CA THR A 145 -3.71 29.51 -11.99
C THR A 145 -2.63 29.84 -13.02
N CYS A 146 -2.06 28.83 -13.69
CA CYS A 146 -1.12 29.05 -14.79
C CYS A 146 -1.70 29.87 -15.95
N LEU A 147 -3.01 29.74 -16.24
CA LEU A 147 -3.68 30.60 -17.22
C LEU A 147 -3.81 32.04 -16.72
N THR A 148 -4.26 32.27 -15.48
CA THR A 148 -4.38 33.64 -14.95
C THR A 148 -3.03 34.33 -14.80
N ASP A 149 -1.99 33.59 -14.41
CA ASP A 149 -0.64 34.13 -14.29
C ASP A 149 -0.10 34.53 -15.68
N MET A 150 -0.29 33.67 -16.69
CA MET A 150 0.08 33.95 -18.08
C MET A 150 -0.73 35.10 -18.69
N GLU A 151 -2.03 35.23 -18.37
CA GLU A 151 -2.86 36.38 -18.78
C GLU A 151 -2.33 37.69 -18.16
N VAL A 152 -1.95 37.67 -16.88
CA VAL A 152 -1.36 38.83 -16.19
C VAL A 152 0.01 39.20 -16.75
N GLU A 153 0.87 38.21 -17.03
CA GLU A 153 2.16 38.42 -17.69
C GLU A 153 1.98 39.05 -19.09
N PHE A 154 1.08 38.52 -19.91
CA PHE A 154 0.82 39.08 -21.25
C PHE A 154 0.24 40.49 -21.21
N ASP A 155 -0.69 40.80 -20.30
CA ASP A 155 -1.21 42.17 -20.18
C ASP A 155 -0.17 43.14 -19.60
N ALA A 156 0.75 42.68 -18.75
CA ALA A 156 1.89 43.46 -18.27
C ALA A 156 2.91 43.76 -19.39
N GLU A 157 3.36 42.75 -20.15
CA GLU A 157 4.22 42.93 -21.33
C GLU A 157 3.56 43.87 -22.36
N ARG A 158 2.27 43.67 -22.62
CA ARG A 158 1.48 44.50 -23.53
C ARG A 158 1.38 45.95 -23.05
N ALA A 159 1.24 46.19 -21.74
CA ALA A 159 1.26 47.53 -21.17
C ALA A 159 2.65 48.18 -21.29
N GLU A 160 3.74 47.43 -21.08
CA GLU A 160 5.10 47.95 -21.27
C GLU A 160 5.40 48.28 -22.74
N ILE A 161 5.01 47.42 -23.68
CA ILE A 161 5.13 47.67 -25.12
C ILE A 161 4.32 48.92 -25.53
N GLN A 162 3.10 49.09 -24.99
CA GLN A 162 2.32 50.31 -25.23
C GLN A 162 2.96 51.55 -24.63
N ALA A 163 3.50 51.47 -23.40
CA ALA A 163 4.16 52.58 -22.74
C ALA A 163 5.46 53.01 -23.43
N THR A 164 6.27 52.06 -23.90
CA THR A 164 7.50 52.32 -24.68
C THR A 164 7.18 52.92 -26.05
N GLN A 165 6.16 52.40 -26.76
CA GLN A 165 5.67 53.01 -28.00
C GLN A 165 5.10 54.42 -27.77
N ALA A 166 4.34 54.64 -26.71
CA ALA A 166 3.80 55.96 -26.38
C ALA A 166 4.92 56.96 -26.05
N ARG A 167 5.95 56.53 -25.30
CA ARG A 167 7.14 57.35 -25.03
C ARG A 167 7.88 57.70 -26.32
N GLY A 168 8.20 56.71 -27.17
CA GLY A 168 8.91 56.94 -28.43
C GLY A 168 8.13 57.84 -29.41
N ARG A 169 6.79 57.71 -29.46
CA ARG A 169 5.94 58.66 -30.22
C ARG A 169 5.99 60.07 -29.64
N LYS A 170 5.98 60.21 -28.30
CA LYS A 170 6.11 61.51 -27.67
C LYS A 170 7.47 62.14 -27.96
N GLU A 171 8.57 61.40 -27.76
CA GLU A 171 9.93 61.88 -28.06
C GLU A 171 10.06 62.31 -29.53
N ALA A 172 9.51 61.53 -30.47
CA ALA A 172 9.49 61.90 -31.89
C ALA A 172 8.66 63.16 -32.18
N ASN A 173 7.50 63.32 -31.54
CA ASN A 173 6.68 64.53 -31.65
C ASN A 173 7.39 65.75 -31.02
N ASP A 174 7.97 65.60 -29.83
CA ASP A 174 8.70 66.67 -29.12
C ASP A 174 9.89 67.17 -29.99
N ILE A 175 10.62 66.25 -30.65
CA ILE A 175 11.68 66.57 -31.63
C ILE A 175 11.11 67.25 -32.89
N PHE A 176 9.98 66.75 -33.43
CA PHE A 176 9.35 67.34 -34.60
C PHE A 176 8.87 68.76 -34.33
N GLU A 177 8.21 69.01 -33.19
CA GLU A 177 7.81 70.35 -32.77
C GLU A 177 9.01 71.27 -32.52
N ALA A 178 10.12 70.75 -31.96
CA ALA A 178 11.35 71.54 -31.82
C ALA A 178 11.91 71.94 -33.19
N MET A 179 12.03 70.99 -34.12
CA MET A 179 12.48 71.26 -35.49
C MET A 179 11.55 72.23 -36.23
N GLN A 180 10.23 72.18 -36.00
CA GLN A 180 9.29 73.15 -36.54
C GLN A 180 9.55 74.56 -35.99
N ARG A 181 9.77 74.71 -34.68
CA ARG A 181 10.12 76.00 -34.06
C ARG A 181 11.45 76.53 -34.61
N ASP A 182 12.48 75.68 -34.72
CA ASP A 182 13.77 76.08 -35.30
C ASP A 182 13.60 76.55 -36.76
N CYS A 183 12.76 75.89 -37.57
CA CYS A 183 12.43 76.35 -38.92
C CYS A 183 11.66 77.68 -38.93
N GLU A 184 10.66 77.85 -38.06
CA GLU A 184 9.91 79.10 -37.92
C GLU A 184 10.82 80.26 -37.44
N GLU A 185 11.75 80.00 -36.53
CA GLU A 185 12.74 80.98 -36.06
C GLU A 185 13.68 81.38 -37.20
N LEU A 186 14.23 80.43 -37.97
CA LEU A 186 15.06 80.73 -39.15
C LEU A 186 14.31 81.48 -40.26
N GLU A 187 13.03 81.16 -40.49
CA GLU A 187 12.18 81.92 -41.42
C GLU A 187 11.96 83.36 -40.95
N ASN A 188 11.71 83.55 -39.64
CA ASN A 188 11.56 84.88 -39.04
C ASN A 188 12.87 85.69 -39.03
N GLU A 189 14.01 85.06 -38.74
CA GLU A 189 15.34 85.68 -38.82
C GLU A 189 15.63 86.15 -40.25
N ALA A 190 15.42 85.29 -41.27
CA ALA A 190 15.61 85.65 -42.67
C ALA A 190 14.68 86.80 -43.13
N LEU A 191 13.45 86.86 -42.61
CA LEU A 191 12.55 87.99 -42.86
C LEU A 191 13.04 89.29 -42.18
N GLN A 192 13.52 89.22 -40.94
CA GLN A 192 14.09 90.37 -40.23
C GLN A 192 15.39 90.86 -40.88
N GLU A 193 16.28 89.97 -41.31
CA GLU A 193 17.49 90.30 -42.09
C GLU A 193 17.12 90.97 -43.41
N PHE A 194 16.09 90.48 -44.11
CA PHE A 194 15.59 91.12 -45.33
C PHE A 194 15.01 92.51 -45.08
N GLU A 195 14.23 92.70 -44.02
CA GLU A 195 13.66 94.00 -43.65
C GLU A 195 14.75 95.00 -43.24
N THR A 196 15.69 94.59 -42.38
CA THR A 196 16.83 95.43 -41.97
C THR A 196 17.73 95.79 -43.13
N ALA A 197 18.09 94.84 -44.01
CA ALA A 197 18.85 95.12 -45.23
C ALA A 197 18.11 96.09 -46.17
N ARG A 198 16.77 96.01 -46.24
CA ARG A 198 15.93 96.94 -47.01
C ARG A 198 15.92 98.34 -46.40
N GLU A 199 15.91 98.45 -45.07
CA GLU A 199 16.03 99.73 -44.36
C GLU A 199 17.43 100.33 -44.45
N GLU A 200 18.49 99.52 -44.32
CA GLU A 200 19.86 99.94 -44.58
C GLU A 200 20.03 100.47 -46.00
N LEU A 201 19.50 99.78 -47.01
CA LEU A 201 19.58 100.24 -48.40
C LEU A 201 18.84 101.56 -48.60
N ARG A 202 17.69 101.75 -47.92
CA ARG A 202 16.94 103.01 -47.92
C ARG A 202 17.72 104.14 -47.22
N ASN A 203 18.37 103.84 -46.10
CA ASN A 203 19.20 104.79 -45.36
C ASN A 203 20.43 105.18 -46.19
N ARG A 204 21.18 104.21 -46.74
CA ARG A 204 22.29 104.44 -47.67
C ARG A 204 21.87 105.29 -48.87
N ALA A 205 20.74 104.99 -49.51
CA ALA A 205 20.24 105.82 -50.62
C ALA A 205 19.92 107.26 -50.18
N SER A 206 19.44 107.46 -48.94
CA SER A 206 19.23 108.81 -48.38
C SER A 206 20.53 109.51 -47.96
N GLU A 207 21.53 108.76 -47.49
CA GLU A 207 22.86 109.25 -47.17
C GLU A 207 23.63 109.62 -48.44
N GLU A 208 23.62 108.77 -49.47
CA GLU A 208 24.16 109.06 -50.80
C GLU A 208 23.50 110.29 -51.42
N TYR A 209 22.18 110.43 -51.30
CA TYR A 209 21.47 111.64 -51.71
C TYR A 209 21.94 112.89 -50.94
N ASN A 210 22.09 112.79 -49.62
CA ASN A 210 22.56 113.89 -48.77
C ASN A 210 24.04 114.24 -49.02
N VAL A 211 24.90 113.24 -49.23
CA VAL A 211 26.31 113.41 -49.56
C VAL A 211 26.47 113.99 -50.94
N LEU A 212 25.72 113.51 -51.95
CA LEU A 212 25.71 114.11 -53.28
C LEU A 212 25.20 115.55 -53.24
N LYS A 213 24.18 115.84 -52.43
CA LYS A 213 23.71 117.21 -52.19
C LYS A 213 24.83 118.09 -51.60
N ILE A 214 25.49 117.65 -50.52
CA ILE A 214 26.62 118.38 -49.90
C ILE A 214 27.80 118.51 -50.88
N GLN A 215 28.07 117.51 -51.70
CA GLN A 215 29.12 117.55 -52.73
C GLN A 215 28.78 118.53 -53.84
N LEU A 216 27.52 118.63 -54.28
CA LEU A 216 27.09 119.61 -55.27
C LEU A 216 27.10 121.03 -54.70
N GLU A 217 26.65 121.21 -53.45
CA GLU A 217 26.76 122.48 -52.70
C GLU A 217 28.24 122.88 -52.52
N GLY A 218 29.11 121.93 -52.16
CA GLY A 218 30.55 122.15 -52.01
C GLY A 218 31.30 122.36 -53.34
N GLN A 219 30.88 121.72 -54.44
CA GLN A 219 31.42 121.97 -55.78
C GLN A 219 31.03 123.37 -56.29
N ILE A 220 29.87 123.89 -55.89
CA ILE A 220 29.51 125.29 -56.16
C ILE A 220 30.48 126.22 -55.42
N GLU A 221 30.70 126.01 -54.11
CA GLU A 221 31.71 126.77 -53.34
C GLU A 221 33.15 126.60 -53.87
N GLU A 222 33.53 125.41 -54.35
CA GLU A 222 34.86 125.17 -54.92
C GLU A 222 35.02 125.77 -56.31
N LEU A 223 33.96 125.86 -57.12
CA LEU A 223 33.99 126.61 -58.38
C LEU A 223 34.17 128.11 -58.10
N GLU A 224 33.51 128.65 -57.07
CA GLU A 224 33.74 130.01 -56.58
C GLU A 224 35.20 130.20 -56.12
N ARG A 225 35.72 129.34 -55.23
CA ARG A 225 37.10 129.40 -54.73
C ARG A 225 38.16 129.11 -55.80
N THR A 226 37.89 128.31 -56.83
CA THR A 226 38.85 128.02 -57.90
C THR A 226 38.88 129.11 -58.96
N ILE A 227 37.80 129.87 -59.15
CA ILE A 227 37.84 131.14 -59.88
C ILE A 227 38.78 132.13 -59.15
N GLU A 228 38.74 132.18 -57.82
CA GLU A 228 39.65 133.00 -57.00
C GLU A 228 41.10 132.45 -56.97
N ALA A 229 41.28 131.13 -56.88
CA ALA A 229 42.59 130.49 -56.73
C ALA A 229 43.34 130.29 -58.06
N ALA A 230 42.64 130.13 -59.20
CA ALA A 230 43.30 130.14 -60.52
C ALA A 230 43.97 131.50 -60.79
N HIS A 231 43.37 132.59 -60.28
CA HIS A 231 43.94 133.92 -60.32
C HIS A 231 45.27 134.03 -59.53
N GLN A 232 45.38 133.32 -58.40
CA GLN A 232 46.60 133.30 -57.57
C GLN A 232 47.63 132.28 -58.07
N THR A 233 47.20 131.12 -58.57
CA THR A 233 48.08 129.99 -58.91
C THR A 233 48.80 130.19 -60.25
N TYR A 234 48.26 131.01 -61.15
CA TYR A 234 48.97 131.45 -62.36
C TYR A 234 50.28 132.21 -62.04
N LEU A 235 50.43 132.76 -60.83
CA LEU A 235 51.59 133.55 -60.41
C LEU A 235 52.72 132.73 -59.76
N SER A 236 52.53 131.45 -59.39
CA SER A 236 53.57 130.72 -58.66
C SER A 236 53.57 129.20 -58.86
N GLY A 237 54.75 128.64 -59.18
CA GLY A 237 55.06 127.23 -58.89
C GLY A 237 55.02 126.22 -60.06
N SER A 238 55.40 126.63 -61.27
CA SER A 238 55.51 125.70 -62.41
C SER A 238 56.49 124.53 -62.20
N GLY A 239 56.09 123.34 -62.65
CA GLY A 239 56.98 122.30 -63.21
C GLY A 239 57.65 121.30 -62.25
N ALA A 240 58.44 121.76 -61.28
CA ALA A 240 59.55 120.94 -60.76
C ALA A 240 59.19 119.71 -59.88
N ARG A 241 57.97 119.61 -59.35
CA ARG A 241 57.60 118.55 -58.37
C ARG A 241 57.03 117.26 -58.97
N MET A 242 56.68 117.25 -60.26
CA MET A 242 55.93 116.13 -60.87
C MET A 242 56.79 114.87 -61.09
N GLN A 243 58.07 115.03 -61.45
CA GLN A 243 58.89 113.90 -61.93
C GLN A 243 59.45 113.01 -60.81
N THR A 244 59.74 113.56 -59.63
CA THR A 244 60.27 112.77 -58.50
C THR A 244 59.21 111.88 -57.84
N PHE A 245 57.94 112.30 -57.85
CA PHE A 245 56.83 111.52 -57.31
C PHE A 245 56.53 110.26 -58.13
N GLN A 246 56.57 110.35 -59.46
CA GLN A 246 56.30 109.23 -60.37
C GLN A 246 57.32 108.08 -60.21
N ALA A 247 58.60 108.40 -59.97
CA ALA A 247 59.67 107.42 -59.80
C ALA A 247 59.65 106.66 -58.45
N ALA A 248 58.93 107.19 -57.45
CA ALA A 248 58.69 106.51 -56.17
C ALA A 248 57.45 105.59 -56.29
N MET A 249 56.34 106.11 -56.82
CA MET A 249 55.07 105.38 -57.02
C MET A 249 55.23 104.05 -57.78
N GLN A 250 56.09 103.99 -58.79
CA GLN A 250 56.31 102.76 -59.56
C GLN A 250 56.98 101.64 -58.74
N ARG A 251 57.92 101.97 -57.84
CA ARG A 251 58.60 100.97 -57.01
C ARG A 251 57.70 100.39 -55.93
N ASP A 252 56.84 101.22 -55.34
CA ASP A 252 55.86 100.77 -54.35
C ASP A 252 54.78 99.88 -54.98
N SER A 253 54.37 100.18 -56.22
CA SER A 253 53.45 99.34 -57.01
C SER A 253 54.00 97.91 -57.19
N ASP A 254 55.24 97.78 -57.65
CA ASP A 254 55.85 96.49 -57.93
C ASP A 254 56.08 95.66 -56.65
N ALA A 255 56.55 96.31 -55.57
CA ALA A 255 56.70 95.66 -54.27
C ALA A 255 55.36 95.20 -53.68
N ALA A 256 54.31 96.02 -53.81
CA ALA A 256 52.96 95.66 -53.34
C ALA A 256 52.36 94.47 -54.11
N ALA A 257 52.59 94.38 -55.42
CA ALA A 257 52.15 93.24 -56.23
C ALA A 257 52.82 91.92 -55.79
N ASP A 258 54.11 91.97 -55.49
CA ASP A 258 54.89 90.80 -55.08
C ASP A 258 54.57 90.33 -53.64
N ILE A 259 54.29 91.27 -52.73
CA ILE A 259 53.75 90.95 -51.39
C ILE A 259 52.37 90.29 -51.51
N LYS A 260 51.51 90.79 -52.41
CA LYS A 260 50.14 90.27 -52.62
C LYS A 260 50.15 88.85 -53.22
N SER A 261 51.09 88.54 -54.12
CA SER A 261 51.25 87.19 -54.68
C SER A 261 51.75 86.18 -53.64
N ARG A 262 52.76 86.56 -52.84
CA ARG A 262 53.29 85.74 -51.74
C ARG A 262 52.28 85.54 -50.62
N GLY A 263 51.53 86.58 -50.26
CA GLY A 263 50.45 86.53 -49.27
C GLY A 263 49.37 85.51 -49.65
N ARG A 264 48.86 85.54 -50.89
CA ARG A 264 47.89 84.54 -51.41
C ARG A 264 48.43 83.11 -51.39
N ARG A 265 49.72 82.92 -51.67
CA ARG A 265 50.36 81.59 -51.60
C ARG A 265 50.49 81.10 -50.16
N LEU A 266 50.74 82.02 -49.22
CA LEU A 266 50.85 81.72 -47.80
C LEU A 266 49.48 81.39 -47.18
N THR A 267 48.41 82.13 -47.52
CA THR A 267 47.05 81.76 -47.10
C THR A 267 46.66 80.39 -47.64
N HIS A 268 46.87 80.11 -48.94
CA HIS A 268 46.50 78.81 -49.52
C HIS A 268 47.27 77.61 -48.90
N LEU A 269 48.54 77.82 -48.52
CA LEU A 269 49.31 76.83 -47.73
C LEU A 269 48.82 76.70 -46.29
N GLN A 270 48.33 77.78 -45.69
CA GLN A 270 47.76 77.79 -44.34
C GLN A 270 46.38 77.13 -44.30
N ASP A 271 45.55 77.36 -45.31
CA ASP A 271 44.21 76.75 -45.49
C ASP A 271 44.34 75.24 -45.70
N SER A 272 45.19 74.81 -46.64
CA SER A 272 45.44 73.38 -46.88
C SER A 272 46.07 72.68 -45.67
N LEU A 273 46.94 73.34 -44.92
CA LEU A 273 47.47 72.82 -43.64
C LEU A 273 46.38 72.80 -42.54
N GLY A 274 45.40 73.69 -42.59
CA GLY A 274 44.16 73.63 -41.81
C GLY A 274 43.32 72.42 -42.16
N GLU A 275 43.03 72.18 -43.44
CA GLU A 275 42.30 71.00 -43.92
C GLU A 275 42.98 69.69 -43.53
N TRP A 276 44.31 69.58 -43.65
CA TRP A 276 45.02 68.38 -43.25
C TRP A 276 45.00 68.17 -41.73
N ARG A 277 44.98 69.25 -40.93
CA ARG A 277 44.79 69.16 -39.47
C ARG A 277 43.38 68.72 -39.10
N THR A 278 42.33 69.21 -39.77
CA THR A 278 40.95 68.80 -39.49
C THR A 278 40.71 67.36 -39.94
N LYS A 279 41.20 66.95 -41.11
CA LYS A 279 41.19 65.55 -41.58
C LYS A 279 41.88 64.62 -40.58
N LEU A 280 43.12 64.93 -40.17
CA LEU A 280 43.86 64.11 -39.20
C LEU A 280 43.16 64.01 -37.84
N ALA A 281 42.51 65.09 -37.37
CA ALA A 281 41.73 65.08 -36.13
C ALA A 281 40.44 64.25 -36.26
N ALA A 282 39.75 64.33 -37.41
CA ALA A 282 38.57 63.53 -37.71
C ALA A 282 38.91 62.04 -37.79
N ASP A 283 39.91 61.66 -38.59
CA ASP A 283 40.40 60.28 -38.71
C ASP A 283 40.78 59.72 -37.34
N ARG A 284 41.54 60.50 -36.55
CA ARG A 284 41.95 60.09 -35.20
C ARG A 284 40.75 59.83 -34.29
N LYS A 285 39.76 60.71 -34.28
CA LYS A 285 38.53 60.54 -33.48
C LYS A 285 37.76 59.31 -33.93
N GLU A 286 37.59 59.12 -35.24
CA GLU A 286 36.90 57.98 -35.83
C GLU A 286 37.59 56.64 -35.46
N TRP A 287 38.92 56.60 -35.50
CA TRP A 287 39.70 55.44 -35.03
C TRP A 287 39.60 55.23 -33.51
N GLU A 288 39.62 56.28 -32.70
CA GLU A 288 39.45 56.19 -31.25
C GLU A 288 38.05 55.67 -30.87
N ASP A 289 37.00 56.14 -31.55
CA ASP A 289 35.61 55.70 -31.32
C ASP A 289 35.35 54.27 -31.83
N ARG A 290 35.84 53.90 -33.03
CA ARG A 290 35.81 52.49 -33.51
C ARG A 290 36.51 51.54 -32.55
N ASN A 291 37.69 51.90 -32.07
CA ASN A 291 38.49 51.06 -31.17
C ASN A 291 37.87 51.01 -29.75
N ARG A 292 37.14 52.06 -29.33
CA ARG A 292 36.32 52.03 -28.10
C ARG A 292 35.13 51.08 -28.26
N ALA A 293 34.41 51.10 -29.37
CA ALA A 293 33.30 50.21 -29.66
C ALA A 293 33.74 48.72 -29.68
N LEU A 294 34.80 48.40 -30.44
CA LEU A 294 35.36 47.04 -30.50
C LEU A 294 35.81 46.51 -29.12
N ARG A 295 36.36 47.38 -28.26
CA ARG A 295 36.70 47.00 -26.87
C ARG A 295 35.45 46.73 -26.04
N ALA A 296 34.42 47.56 -26.14
CA ALA A 296 33.16 47.35 -25.43
C ALA A 296 32.46 46.04 -25.86
N GLU A 297 32.46 45.72 -27.16
CA GLU A 297 31.96 44.43 -27.66
C GLU A 297 32.79 43.24 -27.17
N ARG A 298 34.12 43.32 -27.26
CA ARG A 298 35.03 42.31 -26.69
C ARG A 298 34.74 42.09 -25.21
N ASP A 299 34.55 43.14 -24.43
CA ASP A 299 34.33 43.05 -22.99
C ASP A 299 32.94 42.52 -22.65
N ARG A 300 31.91 42.87 -23.43
CA ARG A 300 30.56 42.27 -23.35
C ARG A 300 30.59 40.76 -23.67
N LEU A 301 31.27 40.37 -24.74
CA LEU A 301 31.45 38.96 -25.11
C LEU A 301 32.27 38.20 -24.06
N SER A 302 33.33 38.82 -23.52
CA SER A 302 34.17 38.23 -22.47
C SER A 302 33.45 38.13 -21.11
N ALA A 303 32.51 39.03 -20.82
CA ALA A 303 31.63 38.93 -19.66
C ALA A 303 30.61 37.81 -19.85
N SER A 304 29.94 37.75 -21.01
CA SER A 304 29.00 36.68 -21.36
C SER A 304 29.66 35.30 -21.31
N HIS A 305 30.84 35.14 -21.91
CA HIS A 305 31.62 33.89 -21.87
C HIS A 305 32.02 33.50 -20.44
N ARG A 306 32.41 34.46 -19.58
CA ARG A 306 32.67 34.17 -18.15
C ARG A 306 31.40 33.74 -17.41
N GLY A 307 30.26 34.38 -17.68
CA GLY A 307 28.96 34.00 -17.13
C GLY A 307 28.56 32.58 -17.52
N LEU A 308 28.60 32.26 -18.82
CA LEU A 308 28.35 30.92 -19.37
C LEU A 308 29.32 29.86 -18.82
N LYS A 309 30.60 30.19 -18.64
CA LYS A 309 31.57 29.27 -18.03
C LYS A 309 31.22 29.00 -16.56
N ALA A 310 30.84 30.03 -15.81
CA ALA A 310 30.45 29.90 -14.41
C ALA A 310 29.12 29.14 -14.22
N THR A 311 28.13 29.31 -15.09
CA THR A 311 26.89 28.50 -15.05
C THR A 311 27.18 27.03 -15.38
N LEU A 312 28.02 26.77 -16.39
CA LEU A 312 28.42 25.42 -16.78
C LEU A 312 29.27 24.72 -15.70
N GLU A 313 30.18 25.43 -15.04
CA GLU A 313 30.94 24.91 -13.89
C GLU A 313 30.03 24.60 -12.70
N ARG A 314 29.07 25.48 -12.39
CA ARG A 314 28.03 25.27 -11.36
C ARG A 314 27.17 24.04 -11.66
N GLN A 315 26.68 23.89 -12.90
CA GLN A 315 25.91 22.73 -13.32
C GLN A 315 26.73 21.44 -13.20
N ARG A 316 28.00 21.44 -13.64
CA ARG A 316 28.89 20.28 -13.48
C ARG A 316 29.09 19.90 -12.01
N ALA A 317 29.31 20.88 -11.13
CA ALA A 317 29.44 20.65 -9.69
C ALA A 317 28.15 20.06 -9.08
N GLN A 318 26.97 20.60 -9.44
CA GLN A 318 25.68 20.08 -8.99
C GLN A 318 25.43 18.64 -9.47
N GLN A 319 25.74 18.30 -10.72
CA GLN A 319 25.57 16.94 -11.23
C GLN A 319 26.57 15.95 -10.61
N ALA A 320 27.82 16.38 -10.36
CA ALA A 320 28.80 15.58 -9.65
C ALA A 320 28.37 15.28 -8.20
N GLU A 321 27.81 16.27 -7.50
CA GLU A 321 27.29 16.09 -6.14
C GLU A 321 26.03 15.20 -6.11
N ARG A 322 25.09 15.38 -7.06
CA ARG A 322 23.93 14.48 -7.19
C ARG A 322 24.34 13.04 -7.47
N LEU A 323 25.32 12.82 -8.36
CA LEU A 323 25.86 11.48 -8.63
C LEU A 323 26.54 10.88 -7.40
N ARG A 324 27.30 11.68 -6.65
CA ARG A 324 27.91 11.29 -5.38
C ARG A 324 26.85 10.87 -4.35
N GLN A 325 25.78 11.64 -4.19
CA GLN A 325 24.67 11.34 -3.29
C GLN A 325 23.97 10.05 -3.69
N ILE A 326 23.60 9.89 -4.95
CA ILE A 326 22.97 8.66 -5.46
C ILE A 326 23.87 7.43 -5.23
N SER A 327 25.19 7.55 -5.41
CA SER A 327 26.14 6.46 -5.13
C SER A 327 26.22 6.10 -3.64
N ILE A 328 26.16 7.09 -2.75
CA ILE A 328 26.15 6.86 -1.29
C ILE A 328 24.82 6.22 -0.87
N ASP A 329 23.69 6.69 -1.43
CA ASP A 329 22.35 6.16 -1.17
C ASP A 329 22.16 4.74 -1.72
N SER A 330 22.79 4.40 -2.85
CA SER A 330 22.82 3.03 -3.35
C SER A 330 23.68 2.13 -2.48
N ASP A 331 24.89 2.58 -2.11
CA ASP A 331 25.82 1.80 -1.29
C ASP A 331 25.29 1.54 0.13
N THR A 332 24.55 2.49 0.70
CA THR A 332 23.89 2.33 2.01
C THR A 332 22.74 1.34 1.92
N ARG A 333 21.81 1.52 0.96
CA ARG A 333 20.72 0.55 0.75
C ARG A 333 21.21 -0.85 0.40
N GLU A 334 22.29 -0.98 -0.36
CA GLU A 334 22.88 -2.29 -0.66
C GLU A 334 23.41 -2.98 0.62
N LYS A 335 24.01 -2.22 1.54
CA LYS A 335 24.46 -2.74 2.85
C LYS A 335 23.26 -3.14 3.72
N ASP A 336 22.22 -2.31 3.80
CA ASP A 336 21.01 -2.61 4.57
C ASP A 336 20.31 -3.88 4.07
N LEU A 337 20.17 -4.01 2.74
CA LEU A 337 19.59 -5.20 2.10
C LEU A 337 20.47 -6.45 2.30
N LYS A 338 21.80 -6.31 2.23
CA LYS A 338 22.73 -7.40 2.58
C LYS A 338 22.62 -7.81 4.04
N GLU A 339 22.42 -6.87 4.96
CA GLU A 339 22.19 -7.18 6.37
C GLU A 339 20.87 -7.92 6.57
N GLN A 340 19.77 -7.44 5.97
CA GLN A 340 18.47 -8.12 6.00
C GLN A 340 18.55 -9.53 5.39
N LEU A 341 19.24 -9.70 4.26
CA LEU A 341 19.48 -11.00 3.64
C LEU A 341 20.27 -11.91 4.58
N SER A 342 21.31 -11.41 5.26
CA SER A 342 22.05 -12.22 6.25
C SER A 342 21.19 -12.65 7.45
N LYS A 343 20.26 -11.80 7.90
CA LYS A 343 19.28 -12.12 8.95
C LYS A 343 18.29 -13.18 8.47
N ALA A 344 17.75 -13.03 7.26
CA ALA A 344 16.84 -13.99 6.65
C ALA A 344 17.51 -15.36 6.42
N GLU A 345 18.73 -15.39 5.86
CA GLU A 345 19.52 -16.62 5.74
C GLU A 345 19.76 -17.28 7.09
N ARG A 346 20.08 -16.51 8.14
CA ARG A 346 20.31 -17.05 9.48
C ARG A 346 19.03 -17.67 10.05
N LEU A 347 17.88 -17.03 9.85
CA LEU A 347 16.57 -17.57 10.24
C LEU A 347 16.22 -18.84 9.47
N LEU A 348 16.47 -18.89 8.15
CA LEU A 348 16.27 -20.10 7.34
C LEU A 348 17.19 -21.24 7.79
N LYS A 349 18.49 -20.99 7.96
CA LYS A 349 19.48 -21.96 8.45
C LYS A 349 19.11 -22.48 9.85
N LEU A 350 18.63 -21.62 10.74
CA LEU A 350 18.10 -22.03 12.05
C LEU A 350 16.82 -22.85 11.92
N GLY A 351 15.90 -22.47 11.04
CA GLY A 351 14.67 -23.21 10.74
C GLY A 351 14.94 -24.61 10.20
N GLU A 352 15.89 -24.76 9.28
CA GLU A 352 16.34 -26.06 8.76
C GLU A 352 16.99 -26.93 9.84
N LEU A 353 17.82 -26.34 10.71
CA LEU A 353 18.44 -27.06 11.83
C LEU A 353 17.38 -27.51 12.86
N CYS A 354 16.41 -26.67 13.19
CA CYS A 354 15.27 -27.05 14.03
C CYS A 354 14.43 -28.14 13.35
N ARG A 355 14.16 -28.02 12.05
CA ARG A 355 13.41 -29.01 11.26
C ARG A 355 14.06 -30.38 11.21
N LYS A 356 15.38 -30.51 11.42
CA LYS A 356 16.02 -31.83 11.56
C LYS A 356 15.53 -32.57 12.82
N LEU A 357 15.32 -31.87 13.93
CA LEU A 357 14.96 -32.43 15.24
C LEU A 357 13.45 -32.72 15.40
N GLU A 358 12.61 -32.18 14.53
CA GLU A 358 11.16 -32.40 14.51
C GLU A 358 10.78 -33.82 14.08
N ARG A 359 9.66 -34.33 14.59
CA ARG A 359 9.12 -35.64 14.21
C ARG A 359 8.41 -35.58 12.87
N GLU A 360 8.23 -36.74 12.22
CA GLU A 360 7.55 -36.83 10.90
C GLU A 360 6.15 -36.21 10.92
N ARG A 361 5.38 -36.41 12.00
CA ARG A 361 4.06 -35.79 12.19
C ARG A 361 4.11 -34.26 12.10
N GLU A 362 5.10 -33.64 12.77
CA GLU A 362 5.31 -32.19 12.82
C GLU A 362 5.93 -31.64 11.53
N LYS A 363 6.58 -32.50 10.73
CA LYS A 363 7.13 -32.17 9.40
C LYS A 363 6.08 -32.19 8.30
N VAL A 364 5.09 -33.06 8.41
CA VAL A 364 3.97 -33.24 7.47
C VAL A 364 2.81 -32.28 7.78
N LEU A 365 2.48 -32.10 9.06
CA LEU A 365 1.48 -31.13 9.54
C LEU A 365 2.12 -30.15 10.55
N PRO A 366 2.91 -29.15 10.08
CA PRO A 366 3.54 -28.15 10.95
C PRO A 366 2.56 -27.30 11.76
N PHE A 367 1.35 -27.10 11.22
CA PHE A 367 0.27 -26.33 11.81
C PHE A 367 -0.94 -27.24 11.94
N HIS A 368 -1.28 -27.62 13.16
CA HIS A 368 -2.52 -28.34 13.43
C HIS A 368 -3.65 -27.32 13.58
N THR A 369 -4.72 -27.51 12.79
CA THR A 369 -6.04 -26.99 13.16
C THR A 369 -6.47 -27.70 14.44
N LEU A 370 -6.93 -26.95 15.44
CA LEU A 370 -7.48 -27.52 16.68
C LEU A 370 -8.97 -27.89 16.51
N ASP A 371 -9.41 -28.08 15.26
CA ASP A 371 -10.79 -28.38 14.90
C ASP A 371 -11.08 -29.89 14.84
N GLU A 372 -10.05 -30.74 14.70
CA GLU A 372 -10.16 -32.20 14.92
C GLU A 372 -9.78 -32.60 16.36
N ALA A 373 -10.36 -31.90 17.34
CA ALA A 373 -10.33 -32.33 18.73
C ALA A 373 -11.54 -33.21 19.05
N VAL A 374 -11.29 -34.49 19.36
CA VAL A 374 -12.26 -35.42 19.97
C VAL A 374 -13.03 -34.72 21.11
N PRO A 375 -14.36 -34.86 21.22
CA PRO A 375 -15.17 -34.10 22.17
C PRO A 375 -14.76 -34.37 23.62
N THR A 376 -13.95 -33.46 24.16
CA THR A 376 -13.65 -33.38 25.59
C THR A 376 -14.76 -32.57 26.26
N PRO A 377 -15.35 -33.05 27.36
CA PRO A 377 -16.40 -32.30 28.05
C PRO A 377 -15.85 -30.97 28.58
N ALA A 378 -16.59 -29.89 28.31
CA ALA A 378 -16.15 -28.53 28.54
C ALA A 378 -15.69 -28.27 29.99
N LEU A 379 -14.45 -27.80 30.15
CA LEU A 379 -13.99 -27.17 31.38
C LEU A 379 -14.43 -25.68 31.38
N PRO A 380 -15.04 -25.16 32.44
CA PRO A 380 -15.49 -23.76 32.49
C PRO A 380 -14.35 -22.76 32.31
N SER A 381 -14.58 -21.72 31.51
CA SER A 381 -13.59 -20.69 31.24
C SER A 381 -13.28 -19.84 32.48
N TYR A 382 -12.04 -19.35 32.56
CA TYR A 382 -11.51 -18.62 33.73
C TYR A 382 -12.23 -17.28 34.05
N GLN A 383 -13.09 -16.80 33.15
CA GLN A 383 -13.85 -15.57 33.32
C GLN A 383 -15.07 -15.73 34.25
N ALA A 384 -15.66 -16.93 34.35
CA ALA A 384 -16.82 -17.19 35.22
C ALA A 384 -16.52 -17.01 36.72
N VAL A 385 -15.26 -17.19 37.13
CA VAL A 385 -14.83 -17.11 38.54
C VAL A 385 -14.75 -15.66 39.05
N GLN A 386 -14.59 -14.67 38.17
CA GLN A 386 -14.49 -13.26 38.57
C GLN A 386 -15.86 -12.62 38.83
N ALA A 387 -16.91 -13.06 38.14
CA ALA A 387 -18.27 -12.53 38.31
C ALA A 387 -18.86 -12.82 39.70
N SER A 388 -18.52 -13.97 40.31
CA SER A 388 -19.07 -14.40 41.61
C SER A 388 -18.44 -13.70 42.83
N ARG A 389 -17.48 -12.78 42.65
CA ARG A 389 -16.80 -12.07 43.76
C ARG A 389 -17.31 -10.65 44.06
N LYS A 390 -18.22 -10.09 43.25
CA LYS A 390 -18.74 -8.71 43.43
C LYS A 390 -20.11 -8.61 44.12
N ALA A 391 -20.56 -9.67 44.80
CA ALA A 391 -21.90 -9.76 45.42
C ALA A 391 -21.86 -9.94 46.96
N ALA A 392 -21.19 -9.05 47.69
CA ALA A 392 -21.36 -8.88 49.14
C ALA A 392 -20.85 -7.49 49.62
N GLY A 393 -21.66 -6.76 50.41
CA GLY A 393 -21.19 -5.62 51.23
C GLY A 393 -21.34 -4.20 50.66
N LYS A 394 -22.53 -3.61 50.86
CA LYS A 394 -22.78 -2.14 51.00
C LYS A 394 -22.42 -1.71 52.46
N PRO A 395 -22.51 -0.43 52.94
CA PRO A 395 -22.73 0.90 52.30
C PRO A 395 -21.77 1.99 52.93
N PRO A 396 -22.09 3.31 53.10
CA PRO A 396 -22.86 4.30 52.32
C PRO A 396 -22.06 5.59 51.92
N LEU A 397 -22.75 6.52 51.22
CA LEU A 397 -22.34 7.90 50.85
C LEU A 397 -22.40 8.90 52.05
N PRO A 398 -21.89 10.15 51.93
CA PRO A 398 -22.57 11.27 51.22
C PRO A 398 -21.70 11.84 50.07
N SER A 399 -22.23 12.20 48.89
CA SER A 399 -23.13 13.33 48.58
C SER A 399 -22.50 14.71 48.81
N SER A 400 -22.18 15.45 47.74
CA SER A 400 -23.13 16.44 47.17
C SER A 400 -22.53 17.28 46.03
N HIS A 401 -23.40 17.78 45.13
CA HIS A 401 -23.24 18.96 44.25
C HIS A 401 -22.09 19.00 43.20
N SER A 402 -22.16 19.83 42.15
CA SER A 402 -23.26 20.25 41.27
C SER A 402 -22.69 21.06 40.08
N LEU A 403 -23.42 21.13 38.97
CA LEU A 403 -23.51 22.28 38.05
C LEU A 403 -22.26 22.87 37.35
N ASN A 404 -22.32 22.78 36.01
CA ASN A 404 -22.27 23.87 35.03
C ASN A 404 -21.00 24.69 34.66
N ASP A 405 -21.07 25.11 33.38
CA ASP A 405 -20.62 26.38 32.78
C ASP A 405 -19.13 26.71 32.56
N LYS A 406 -18.72 26.44 31.31
CA LYS A 406 -18.36 27.44 30.27
C LYS A 406 -17.08 28.33 30.42
N PRO A 407 -16.59 28.92 29.30
CA PRO A 407 -15.17 29.26 29.14
C PRO A 407 -14.85 30.76 29.08
N MET A 408 -13.56 31.12 29.16
CA MET A 408 -12.96 32.33 28.56
C MET A 408 -11.42 32.13 28.47
N LYS A 409 -10.79 32.33 27.30
CA LYS A 409 -10.16 33.57 26.76
C LYS A 409 -8.89 34.06 27.49
N THR A 410 -7.79 34.11 26.74
CA THR A 410 -6.92 35.28 26.42
C THR A 410 -6.07 34.84 25.20
N GLU A 411 -6.08 35.48 24.03
CA GLU A 411 -5.44 36.77 23.69
C GLU A 411 -3.95 36.81 24.10
N ALA A 412 -2.98 37.34 23.35
CA ALA A 412 -2.74 37.72 21.96
C ALA A 412 -1.32 38.35 21.96
N THR A 413 -0.55 38.11 20.88
CA THR A 413 0.36 39.00 20.09
C THR A 413 0.65 40.47 20.52
N PRO A 414 1.51 41.27 19.83
CA PRO A 414 2.40 41.04 18.66
C PRO A 414 3.91 41.16 19.06
N ARG A 415 4.95 41.52 18.27
CA ARG A 415 5.27 41.98 16.88
C ARG A 415 6.65 41.35 16.51
N GLY A 416 7.37 41.53 15.39
CA GLY A 416 7.40 42.45 14.25
C GLY A 416 8.56 43.47 14.34
N PRO A 417 9.10 44.08 13.25
CA PRO A 417 8.69 43.97 11.82
C PRO A 417 9.87 43.88 10.79
N ALA A 418 9.52 43.92 9.48
CA ALA A 418 10.31 44.43 8.32
C ALA A 418 11.62 43.70 7.93
N GLU A 419 12.10 43.62 6.68
CA GLU A 419 11.72 43.99 5.28
C GLU A 419 12.56 43.03 4.37
N GLY A 420 12.39 42.76 3.07
CA GLY A 420 11.72 43.48 1.98
C GLY A 420 12.63 43.54 0.73
N SER A 421 12.73 42.45 -0.07
CA SER A 421 13.23 42.40 -1.47
C SER A 421 12.94 40.99 -2.01
N SER A 422 12.08 40.75 -3.00
CA SER A 422 12.18 41.16 -4.41
C SER A 422 13.48 40.71 -5.08
N LEU A 423 13.39 39.60 -5.82
CA LEU A 423 13.96 39.41 -7.16
C LEU A 423 13.45 38.08 -7.71
N ALA A 424 12.77 38.12 -8.84
CA ALA A 424 12.44 36.92 -9.62
C ALA A 424 13.69 36.48 -10.41
N GLU A 425 13.94 35.17 -10.46
CA GLU A 425 14.84 34.56 -11.44
C GLU A 425 14.08 33.42 -12.13
N ASP A 426 14.21 33.34 -13.46
CA ASP A 426 13.35 32.53 -14.32
C ASP A 426 13.56 31.02 -14.14
N ASP A 427 12.50 30.30 -13.77
CA ASP A 427 12.54 28.84 -13.59
C ASP A 427 12.37 28.13 -14.95
N TRP A 428 13.49 28.09 -15.69
CA TRP A 428 13.61 27.47 -17.00
C TRP A 428 13.21 25.98 -16.97
N LYS A 429 12.08 25.67 -17.61
CA LYS A 429 11.49 24.33 -17.75
C LYS A 429 12.50 23.30 -18.28
N LEU A 430 13.18 22.61 -17.38
CA LEU A 430 13.93 21.40 -17.69
C LEU A 430 12.98 20.20 -17.73
N GLN A 431 12.42 19.96 -18.92
CA GLN A 431 11.69 18.74 -19.20
C GLN A 431 12.67 17.55 -19.18
N ALA A 432 12.89 17.00 -17.99
CA ALA A 432 13.78 15.88 -17.77
C ALA A 432 13.27 14.66 -18.55
N TYR A 433 14.00 14.31 -19.61
CA TYR A 433 13.79 13.10 -20.40
C TYR A 433 13.89 11.88 -19.47
N ARG A 434 12.73 11.33 -19.10
CA ARG A 434 12.63 10.06 -18.37
C ARG A 434 13.11 8.95 -19.29
N PRO A 435 14.09 8.13 -18.92
CA PRO A 435 14.33 6.90 -19.65
C PRO A 435 13.13 5.99 -19.39
N ASP A 436 12.39 5.62 -20.43
CA ASP A 436 11.36 4.56 -20.37
C ASP A 436 12.02 3.18 -20.25
N GLY A 437 12.74 2.97 -19.15
CA GLY A 437 13.21 1.68 -18.69
C GLY A 437 12.05 0.95 -18.03
N GLN A 438 11.36 0.09 -18.80
CA GLN A 438 10.30 -0.78 -18.32
C GLN A 438 10.83 -1.86 -17.36
N HIS A 439 11.20 -1.47 -16.14
CA HIS A 439 11.25 -2.39 -15.02
C HIS A 439 9.82 -2.60 -14.52
N ALA A 440 9.19 -3.66 -15.03
CA ALA A 440 7.94 -4.17 -14.49
C ALA A 440 8.07 -4.34 -12.97
N GLN A 441 7.21 -3.64 -12.22
CA GLN A 441 7.07 -3.90 -10.80
C GLN A 441 6.66 -5.37 -10.62
N PRO A 442 7.30 -6.15 -9.73
CA PRO A 442 6.68 -7.39 -9.28
C PRO A 442 5.35 -7.00 -8.66
N ALA A 443 4.26 -7.61 -9.14
CA ALA A 443 2.92 -7.29 -8.66
C ALA A 443 2.86 -7.42 -7.14
N PRO A 444 2.14 -6.53 -6.42
CA PRO A 444 1.89 -6.74 -5.01
C PRO A 444 1.18 -8.07 -4.86
N SER A 445 1.89 -9.04 -4.28
CA SER A 445 1.28 -10.31 -3.87
C SER A 445 0.10 -9.98 -2.97
N SER A 446 -1.02 -10.67 -3.17
CA SER A 446 -2.27 -10.43 -2.46
C SER A 446 -2.09 -10.61 -0.95
N VAL A 447 -1.78 -9.52 -0.26
CA VAL A 447 -1.85 -9.44 1.19
C VAL A 447 -3.34 -9.48 1.54
N GLY A 448 -3.74 -10.54 2.26
CA GLY A 448 -5.09 -10.65 2.81
C GLY A 448 -5.42 -9.48 3.75
N PRO A 449 -6.67 -9.34 4.21
CA PRO A 449 -7.05 -8.28 5.13
C PRO A 449 -6.09 -8.26 6.33
N GLY A 450 -5.58 -7.07 6.64
CA GLY A 450 -4.34 -6.91 7.41
C GLY A 450 -4.30 -7.72 8.71
N THR A 451 -3.50 -8.78 8.71
CA THR A 451 -3.17 -9.49 9.94
C THR A 451 -2.33 -8.56 10.80
N ALA A 452 -2.74 -8.35 12.06
CA ALA A 452 -1.89 -7.68 13.04
C ALA A 452 -0.55 -8.43 13.14
N GLU A 453 0.55 -7.73 13.50
CA GLU A 453 1.90 -8.29 13.46
C GLU A 453 2.06 -9.58 14.32
N ASP A 454 1.14 -9.83 15.25
CA ASP A 454 1.05 -11.02 16.09
C ASP A 454 0.50 -12.29 15.39
N GLU A 455 -0.34 -12.16 14.35
CA GLU A 455 -1.06 -13.28 13.75
C GLU A 455 -0.19 -14.31 13.02
N PRO A 456 0.80 -13.94 12.18
CA PRO A 456 1.68 -14.92 11.53
C PRO A 456 2.57 -15.68 12.53
N LEU A 457 2.88 -15.07 13.67
CA LEU A 457 3.59 -15.72 14.77
C LEU A 457 2.70 -16.68 15.59
N GLY A 458 1.37 -16.49 15.59
CA GLY A 458 0.43 -17.35 16.29
C GLY A 458 0.55 -18.83 15.92
N SER A 459 0.75 -19.13 14.63
CA SER A 459 0.97 -20.49 14.13
C SER A 459 2.33 -21.08 14.54
N PHE A 460 3.38 -20.25 14.65
CA PHE A 460 4.66 -20.65 15.23
C PHE A 460 4.53 -20.97 16.73
N PHE A 461 3.83 -20.13 17.50
CA PHE A 461 3.63 -20.36 18.94
C PHE A 461 2.76 -21.60 19.22
N LYS A 462 1.73 -21.89 18.42
CA LYS A 462 0.98 -23.16 18.50
C LYS A 462 1.94 -24.36 18.38
N ARG A 463 2.83 -24.35 17.38
CA ARG A 463 3.82 -25.39 17.12
C ARG A 463 4.85 -25.53 18.26
N PHE A 464 5.38 -24.41 18.75
CA PHE A 464 6.31 -24.37 19.88
C PHE A 464 5.68 -24.93 21.17
N ASN A 465 4.42 -24.56 21.45
CA ASN A 465 3.69 -25.04 22.62
C ASN A 465 3.42 -26.56 22.57
N MET A 466 3.17 -27.14 21.39
CA MET A 466 3.06 -28.61 21.26
C MET A 466 4.37 -29.31 21.64
N VAL A 467 5.52 -28.84 21.11
CA VAL A 467 6.84 -29.41 21.46
C VAL A 467 7.14 -29.30 22.97
N LEU A 468 6.68 -28.23 23.62
CA LEU A 468 6.78 -28.08 25.08
C LEU A 468 5.91 -29.09 25.85
N LEU A 469 4.66 -29.33 25.42
CA LEU A 469 3.79 -30.35 26.02
C LEU A 469 4.37 -31.76 25.85
N ASP A 470 4.88 -32.05 24.65
CA ASP A 470 5.52 -33.32 24.33
C ASP A 470 6.75 -33.56 25.20
N LYS A 471 7.63 -32.55 25.33
CA LYS A 471 8.77 -32.59 26.26
C LYS A 471 8.33 -32.86 27.70
N ALA A 472 7.31 -32.15 28.19
CA ALA A 472 6.79 -32.35 29.54
C ALA A 472 6.21 -33.78 29.75
N SER A 473 5.62 -34.37 28.70
CA SER A 473 5.15 -35.76 28.75
C SER A 473 6.31 -36.78 28.84
N ILE A 474 7.39 -36.56 28.07
CA ILE A 474 8.61 -37.38 28.11
C ILE A 474 9.29 -37.26 29.48
N ASP A 475 9.45 -36.04 30.00
CA ASP A 475 10.08 -35.82 31.30
C ASP A 475 9.27 -36.49 32.43
N ARG A 476 7.93 -36.50 32.33
CA ARG A 476 7.05 -37.24 33.26
C ARG A 476 7.21 -38.75 33.15
N GLN A 477 7.23 -39.31 31.94
CA GLN A 477 7.46 -40.76 31.72
C GLN A 477 8.84 -41.18 32.20
N LYS A 478 9.88 -40.39 31.90
CA LYS A 478 11.26 -40.61 32.38
C LYS A 478 11.32 -40.58 33.90
N ALA A 479 10.65 -39.64 34.56
CA ALA A 479 10.58 -39.59 36.02
C ALA A 479 9.84 -40.79 36.62
N GLN A 480 8.81 -41.32 35.95
CA GLN A 480 8.13 -42.55 36.34
C GLN A 480 9.05 -43.78 36.18
N LEU A 481 9.63 -43.98 35.01
CA LEU A 481 10.58 -45.07 34.74
C LEU A 481 11.80 -45.04 35.68
N GLN A 482 12.25 -43.85 36.09
CA GLN A 482 13.31 -43.70 37.10
C GLN A 482 12.86 -44.09 38.51
N ARG A 483 11.58 -43.97 38.86
CA ARG A 483 11.03 -44.50 40.13
C ARG A 483 10.89 -46.00 40.05
N GLU A 484 10.25 -46.51 39.01
CA GLU A 484 10.08 -47.95 38.78
C GLU A 484 11.43 -48.68 38.72
N ASN A 485 12.44 -48.12 38.06
CA ASN A 485 13.79 -48.69 38.04
C ASN A 485 14.47 -48.61 39.43
N LYS A 486 14.25 -47.55 40.22
CA LYS A 486 14.71 -47.51 41.62
C LYS A 486 14.01 -48.54 42.50
N GLU A 487 12.70 -48.72 42.34
CA GLU A 487 11.89 -49.71 43.05
C GLU A 487 12.30 -51.14 42.65
N LEU A 488 12.51 -51.42 41.37
CA LEU A 488 13.04 -52.69 40.88
C LEU A 488 14.48 -52.94 41.33
N SER A 489 15.33 -51.91 41.36
CA SER A 489 16.69 -52.02 41.91
C SER A 489 16.68 -52.29 43.41
N GLN A 490 15.74 -51.69 44.16
CA GLN A 490 15.54 -51.95 45.59
C GLN A 490 14.98 -53.36 45.82
N ALA A 491 14.03 -53.83 45.01
CA ALA A 491 13.49 -55.18 45.09
C ALA A 491 14.52 -56.25 44.70
N LEU A 492 15.36 -55.98 43.70
CA LEU A 492 16.52 -56.83 43.36
C LEU A 492 17.56 -56.83 44.48
N GLN A 493 17.85 -55.68 45.09
CA GLN A 493 18.74 -55.60 46.25
C GLN A 493 18.18 -56.45 47.41
N GLN A 494 16.90 -56.30 47.76
CA GLN A 494 16.23 -57.12 48.78
C GLN A 494 16.26 -58.63 48.45
N PHE A 495 16.11 -59.00 47.18
CA PHE A 495 16.20 -60.40 46.74
C PHE A 495 17.65 -60.94 46.83
N VAL A 496 18.65 -60.11 46.52
CA VAL A 496 20.07 -60.44 46.66
C VAL A 496 20.49 -60.49 48.13
N ASP A 497 19.96 -59.61 48.99
CA ASP A 497 20.17 -59.62 50.45
C ASP A 497 19.46 -60.81 51.13
N GLY A 498 18.46 -61.41 50.47
CA GLY A 498 17.80 -62.64 50.90
C GLY A 498 18.46 -63.95 50.41
N ILE A 499 19.41 -63.88 49.46
CA ILE A 499 20.10 -65.05 48.88
C ILE A 499 21.60 -65.05 49.22
N SER A 500 22.22 -63.88 49.20
CA SER A 500 23.58 -63.65 49.72
C SER A 500 23.48 -63.09 51.14
N VAL A 501 24.53 -63.24 51.94
CA VAL A 501 24.56 -62.73 53.33
C VAL A 501 25.55 -61.56 53.44
N PRO A 502 25.16 -60.34 53.04
CA PRO A 502 25.95 -59.14 53.33
C PRO A 502 25.80 -58.75 54.80
N ALA A 503 26.81 -58.10 55.38
CA ALA A 503 26.82 -57.73 56.80
C ALA A 503 25.59 -56.86 57.19
N ALA A 504 25.13 -55.99 56.30
CA ALA A 504 23.96 -55.13 56.53
C ALA A 504 22.63 -55.91 56.67
N ALA A 505 22.53 -57.14 56.13
CA ALA A 505 21.33 -57.94 56.28
C ALA A 505 21.17 -58.48 57.71
N LEU A 506 22.25 -58.71 58.46
CA LEU A 506 22.17 -59.20 59.85
C LEU A 506 21.64 -58.14 60.83
N ASP A 507 21.72 -56.85 60.47
CA ASP A 507 21.28 -55.74 61.33
C ASP A 507 19.79 -55.39 61.18
N ASP A 508 19.07 -55.96 60.19
CA ASP A 508 17.64 -55.74 60.02
C ASP A 508 16.80 -56.64 60.97
N PRO A 509 16.02 -56.06 61.91
CA PRO A 509 15.23 -56.82 62.88
C PRO A 509 14.05 -57.61 62.27
N GLN A 510 13.81 -57.53 60.96
CA GLN A 510 12.83 -58.36 60.25
C GLN A 510 13.44 -59.50 59.41
N ASN A 511 14.76 -59.69 59.43
CA ASN A 511 15.43 -60.75 58.67
C ASN A 511 15.05 -62.18 59.15
N THR A 512 14.72 -63.07 58.21
CA THR A 512 14.37 -64.47 58.45
C THR A 512 15.57 -65.39 58.74
N LEU A 513 16.80 -64.95 58.43
CA LEU A 513 18.03 -65.71 58.68
C LEU A 513 18.36 -65.87 60.18
N LEU A 514 17.84 -65.01 61.05
CA LEU A 514 18.17 -65.01 62.49
C LEU A 514 16.93 -64.73 63.36
N MET A 515 16.08 -65.74 63.53
CA MET A 515 14.87 -65.65 64.37
C MET A 515 15.19 -65.50 65.87
N VAL A 516 15.46 -64.26 66.31
CA VAL A 516 15.51 -63.92 67.73
C VAL A 516 14.10 -64.08 68.33
N LYS A 517 13.96 -64.89 69.38
CA LYS A 517 12.67 -65.14 70.06
C LYS A 517 12.09 -63.87 70.71
N ARG A 518 11.26 -63.15 69.95
CA ARG A 518 10.14 -62.35 70.46
C ARG A 518 8.86 -62.71 69.69
N PRO A 519 7.68 -62.62 70.33
CA PRO A 519 6.45 -63.11 69.73
C PRO A 519 6.07 -62.29 68.48
N LEU A 520 5.62 -63.00 67.45
CA LEU A 520 5.11 -62.43 66.21
C LEU A 520 3.96 -61.44 66.49
N LEU A 521 4.25 -60.15 66.43
CA LEU A 521 3.21 -59.15 66.21
C LEU A 521 2.78 -59.27 64.75
N GLN A 522 1.56 -59.77 64.58
CA GLN A 522 0.94 -59.96 63.27
C GLN A 522 0.99 -58.66 62.44
N PRO A 523 1.21 -58.72 61.11
CA PRO A 523 0.96 -57.58 60.27
C PRO A 523 -0.52 -57.18 60.42
N LYS A 524 -0.78 -55.94 60.86
CA LYS A 524 -2.14 -55.41 60.94
C LYS A 524 -2.73 -55.45 59.54
N SER A 525 -3.88 -56.12 59.40
CA SER A 525 -4.71 -56.01 58.21
C SER A 525 -5.02 -54.54 57.93
N PRO A 526 -4.98 -54.07 56.67
CA PRO A 526 -5.45 -52.74 56.34
C PRO A 526 -6.94 -52.66 56.65
N GLN A 527 -7.30 -51.93 57.71
CA GLN A 527 -8.70 -51.69 58.06
C GLN A 527 -9.38 -50.91 56.94
N LYS A 528 -10.62 -51.30 56.61
CA LYS A 528 -11.50 -50.51 55.73
C LYS A 528 -11.85 -49.17 56.39
N SER A 529 -11.02 -48.14 56.20
CA SER A 529 -11.34 -46.75 56.52
C SER A 529 -11.96 -46.06 55.30
N ARG A 530 -13.28 -46.19 55.19
CA ARG A 530 -14.25 -45.20 54.68
C ARG A 530 -13.65 -44.07 53.79
N ALA A 531 -13.54 -44.33 52.50
CA ALA A 531 -13.31 -43.28 51.50
C ALA A 531 -14.62 -42.54 51.20
N SER A 532 -14.93 -41.54 52.03
CA SER A 532 -15.87 -40.46 51.70
C SER A 532 -15.11 -39.14 51.79
N ASP A 533 -15.32 -38.27 50.81
CA ASP A 533 -14.73 -36.94 50.67
C ASP A 533 -13.21 -36.85 50.42
N PHE A 534 -12.83 -36.83 49.14
CA PHE A 534 -11.80 -35.89 48.69
C PHE A 534 -12.14 -35.31 47.31
N LYS A 535 -12.50 -34.02 47.31
CA LYS A 535 -12.65 -33.23 46.07
C LYS A 535 -11.30 -33.11 45.37
N SER A 536 -11.31 -33.19 44.04
CA SER A 536 -10.16 -32.94 43.19
C SER A 536 -9.61 -31.51 43.37
N LYS A 537 -8.45 -31.40 44.01
CA LYS A 537 -7.53 -30.27 43.83
C LYS A 537 -6.22 -30.82 43.28
N LEU A 538 -5.93 -30.55 42.01
CA LEU A 538 -4.57 -30.74 41.48
C LEU A 538 -3.64 -29.72 42.16
N PRO A 539 -2.45 -30.13 42.63
CA PRO A 539 -1.38 -29.19 42.90
C PRO A 539 -0.74 -28.77 41.57
N LEU A 540 -0.86 -27.47 41.23
CA LEU A 540 0.02 -26.85 40.24
C LEU A 540 1.46 -26.81 40.80
N PRO A 541 2.50 -27.02 39.98
CA PRO A 541 3.87 -26.79 40.40
C PRO A 541 4.09 -25.28 40.67
N PRO A 542 5.02 -24.91 41.57
CA PRO A 542 5.34 -23.51 41.82
C PRO A 542 5.91 -22.86 40.56
N ALA A 543 5.45 -21.65 40.25
CA ALA A 543 5.97 -20.86 39.15
C ALA A 543 7.45 -20.53 39.41
N GLN A 544 8.36 -21.15 38.65
CA GLN A 544 9.72 -20.64 38.52
C GLN A 544 9.66 -19.36 37.68
N ILE A 545 9.90 -18.23 38.34
CA ILE A 545 10.09 -16.94 37.68
C ILE A 545 11.41 -17.03 36.90
N LEU A 546 11.31 -17.36 35.61
CA LEU A 546 12.43 -17.23 34.69
C LEU A 546 12.62 -15.75 34.40
N ASN A 547 13.78 -15.25 34.80
CA ASN A 547 14.15 -13.84 34.77
C ASN A 547 14.16 -13.35 33.30
N MET A 548 13.28 -12.40 32.96
CA MET A 548 13.34 -11.71 31.67
C MET A 548 14.56 -10.78 31.65
N PRO A 549 15.45 -10.85 30.65
CA PRO A 549 16.43 -9.79 30.45
C PRO A 549 15.71 -8.50 30.06
N GLN A 550 16.03 -7.38 30.71
CA GLN A 550 15.47 -6.09 30.32
C GLN A 550 16.00 -5.66 28.94
N PRO A 551 15.20 -4.92 28.16
CA PRO A 551 15.70 -4.26 26.95
C PRO A 551 16.72 -3.20 27.35
N VAL A 552 17.98 -3.40 26.94
CA VAL A 552 18.99 -2.33 26.97
C VAL A 552 18.67 -1.38 25.83
N ALA A 553 18.40 -0.12 26.16
CA ALA A 553 18.29 0.93 25.16
C ALA A 553 19.68 1.29 24.61
N VAL A 554 19.82 1.21 23.28
CA VAL A 554 20.78 1.93 22.44
C VAL A 554 20.02 2.35 21.19
#